data_AF-A0A382DPI0-F1
#
_entry.id   AF-A0A382DPI0-F1
#
_cell.length_a   1.000
_cell.length_b   1.000
_cell.length_c   1.000
_cell.angle_alpha   90.00
_cell.angle_beta   90.00
_cell.angle_gamma   90.00
#
_symmetry.space_group_name_H-M   'P 1'
#
loop_
_entity.id
_entity.type
_entity.pdbx_description
1 polymer ?
#
loop_
_entity_poly.entity_id
_entity_poly.type
_entity_poly.pdbx_seq_one_letter_code
_entity_poly.pdbx_strand_id
1 'polypeptide(L)'
;MLRWAIRSVAANSYKNKVISESGRASSKSRDAMSKFSKAKRERDINKKMDYISDGMSDLAEAVSHNSNAVEPLAEMSFVASLLVESIQDNLDEQTKDIVEKIKV
;
A
#
# COMPACT_ATOMS: atom_id res chain seq x y z
N MET A 1 -5.63 26.31 0.19
CA MET A 1 -6.78 25.38 0.03
C MET A 1 -6.66 24.45 -1.17
N LEU A 2 -6.57 24.94 -2.43
CA LEU A 2 -6.54 24.07 -3.63
C LEU A 2 -5.39 23.04 -3.65
N ARG A 3 -4.18 23.44 -3.23
CA ARG A 3 -3.01 22.55 -3.15
C ARG A 3 -3.21 21.39 -2.16
N TRP A 4 -3.92 21.61 -1.05
CA TRP A 4 -4.23 20.56 -0.08
C TRP A 4 -5.23 19.57 -0.63
N ALA A 5 -6.27 20.05 -1.32
CA ALA A 5 -7.22 19.17 -2.00
C ALA A 5 -6.52 18.27 -3.03
N ILE A 6 -5.61 18.82 -3.84
CA ILE A 6 -4.83 18.06 -4.83
C ILE A 6 -3.95 17.00 -4.16
N ARG A 7 -3.20 17.37 -3.10
CA ARG A 7 -2.34 16.43 -2.36
C ARG A 7 -3.15 15.32 -1.69
N SER A 8 -4.28 15.64 -1.08
CA SER A 8 -5.16 14.64 -0.47
C SER A 8 -5.75 13.67 -1.50
N VAL A 9 -6.15 14.16 -2.67
CA VAL A 9 -6.66 13.32 -3.76
C VAL A 9 -5.56 12.40 -4.30
N ALA A 10 -4.34 12.92 -4.49
CA ALA A 10 -3.20 12.12 -4.92
C ALA A 10 -2.85 11.02 -3.90
N ALA A 11 -2.75 11.38 -2.61
CA ALA A 11 -2.50 10.42 -1.54
C ALA A 11 -3.58 9.31 -1.49
N ASN A 12 -4.85 9.67 -1.69
CA ASN A 12 -5.93 8.70 -1.73
C ASN A 12 -5.86 7.77 -2.95
N SER A 13 -5.44 8.29 -4.11
CA SER A 13 -5.20 7.47 -5.31
C SER A 13 -4.11 6.42 -5.06
N TYR A 14 -2.97 6.84 -4.49
CA TYR A 14 -1.88 5.93 -4.15
C TYR A 14 -2.28 4.90 -3.08
N LYS A 15 -3.01 5.33 -2.04
CA LYS A 15 -3.60 4.42 -1.05
C LYS A 15 -4.44 3.32 -1.71
N ASN A 16 -5.29 3.66 -2.66
CA ASN A 16 -6.13 2.68 -3.34
C ASN A 16 -5.31 1.67 -4.17
N LYS A 17 -4.22 2.13 -4.80
CA LYS A 17 -3.28 1.24 -5.50
C LYS A 17 -2.61 0.27 -4.52
N VAL A 18 -2.12 0.75 -3.38
CA VAL A 18 -1.52 -0.08 -2.33
C VAL A 18 -2.52 -1.12 -1.84
N ILE A 19 -3.75 -0.72 -1.50
CA ILE A 19 -4.79 -1.64 -1.01
C ILE A 19 -5.10 -2.72 -2.06
N SER A 20 -5.20 -2.34 -3.34
CA SER A 20 -5.43 -3.28 -4.43
C SER A 20 -4.32 -4.31 -4.55
N GLU A 21 -3.06 -3.86 -4.62
CA GLU A 21 -1.90 -4.76 -4.75
C GLU A 21 -1.72 -5.64 -3.51
N SER A 22 -1.87 -5.09 -2.29
CA SER A 22 -1.84 -5.87 -1.05
C SER A 22 -2.97 -6.91 -0.97
N GLY A 23 -4.16 -6.57 -1.48
CA GLY A 23 -5.29 -7.50 -1.57
C GLY A 23 -5.00 -8.67 -2.51
N ARG A 24 -4.42 -8.39 -3.69
CA ARG A 24 -3.98 -9.41 -4.65
C ARG A 24 -2.89 -10.30 -4.07
N ALA A 25 -1.88 -9.71 -3.43
CA ALA A 25 -0.81 -10.44 -2.76
C ALA A 25 -1.36 -11.39 -1.68
N SER A 26 -2.30 -10.91 -0.87
CA SER A 26 -2.94 -11.72 0.17
C SER A 26 -3.76 -12.86 -0.41
N SER A 27 -4.51 -12.62 -1.49
CA SER A 27 -5.28 -13.66 -2.16
C SER A 27 -4.37 -14.76 -2.71
N LYS A 28 -3.35 -14.38 -3.48
CA LYS A 28 -2.41 -15.33 -4.09
C LYS A 28 -1.62 -16.11 -3.05
N SER A 29 -1.26 -15.48 -1.93
CA SER A 29 -0.64 -16.20 -0.79
C SER A 29 -1.56 -17.27 -0.19
N ARG A 30 -2.88 -17.01 -0.13
CA ARG A 30 -3.86 -18.00 0.36
C ARG A 30 -4.03 -19.14 -0.63
N ASP A 31 -4.06 -18.85 -1.93
CA ASP A 31 -4.13 -19.86 -2.98
C ASP A 31 -2.89 -20.78 -2.94
N ALA A 32 -1.70 -20.19 -2.84
CA ALA A 32 -0.44 -20.91 -2.63
C ALA A 32 -0.49 -21.80 -1.39
N MET A 33 -0.93 -21.27 -0.25
CA MET A 33 -1.04 -22.02 1.00
C MET A 33 -2.02 -23.21 0.90
N SER A 34 -3.13 -23.02 0.20
CA SER A 34 -4.09 -24.09 -0.10
C SER A 34 -3.45 -25.20 -0.94
N LYS A 35 -2.71 -24.84 -2.00
CA LYS A 35 -2.00 -25.78 -2.86
C LYS A 35 -0.90 -26.54 -2.12
N PHE A 36 -0.08 -25.86 -1.31
CA PHE A 36 0.90 -26.54 -0.46
C PHE A 36 0.26 -27.47 0.58
N SER A 37 -0.89 -27.09 1.13
CA SER A 37 -1.64 -27.94 2.06
C SER A 37 -2.17 -29.21 1.39
N LYS A 38 -2.62 -29.10 0.13
CA LYS A 38 -3.00 -30.26 -0.70
C LYS A 38 -1.78 -31.15 -0.98
N ALA A 39 -0.68 -30.55 -1.46
CA ALA A 39 0.58 -31.26 -1.71
C ALA A 39 1.05 -32.06 -0.48
N LYS A 40 0.97 -31.48 0.72
CA LYS A 40 1.37 -32.13 1.97
C LYS A 40 0.61 -33.44 2.25
N ARG A 41 -0.66 -33.53 1.82
CA ARG A 41 -1.53 -34.69 2.07
C ARG A 41 -1.56 -35.67 0.90
N GLU A 42 -1.09 -35.26 -0.27
CA GLU A 42 -1.08 -36.06 -1.49
C GLU A 42 -0.06 -37.21 -1.40
N ARG A 43 -0.45 -38.40 -1.87
CA ARG A 43 0.39 -39.60 -1.90
C ARG A 43 1.01 -39.81 -3.27
N ASP A 44 0.30 -39.46 -4.34
CA ASP A 44 0.81 -39.50 -5.70
C ASP A 44 1.90 -38.43 -5.88
N ILE A 45 3.12 -38.88 -6.24
CA ILE A 45 4.29 -38.00 -6.32
C ILE A 45 4.14 -36.98 -7.46
N ASN A 46 3.56 -37.36 -8.59
CA ASN A 46 3.40 -36.46 -9.72
C ASN A 46 2.40 -35.36 -9.36
N LYS A 47 1.24 -35.73 -8.82
CA LYS A 47 0.23 -34.75 -8.36
C LYS A 47 0.74 -33.86 -7.24
N LYS A 48 1.54 -34.41 -6.34
CA LYS A 48 2.20 -33.62 -5.28
C LYS A 48 3.11 -32.55 -5.88
N MET A 49 3.92 -32.91 -6.88
CA MET A 49 4.79 -31.96 -7.55
C MET A 49 4.00 -30.91 -8.34
N ASP A 50 2.90 -31.29 -8.97
CA ASP A 50 2.00 -30.34 -9.64
C ASP A 50 1.47 -29.31 -8.64
N TYR A 51 0.93 -29.75 -7.50
CA TYR A 51 0.45 -28.84 -6.45
C TYR A 51 1.56 -27.94 -5.88
N ILE A 52 2.80 -28.44 -5.76
CA ILE A 52 3.94 -27.64 -5.31
C ILE A 52 4.27 -26.58 -6.38
N SER A 53 4.38 -26.96 -7.65
CA SER A 53 4.71 -26.06 -8.75
C SER A 53 3.66 -24.95 -8.89
N ASP A 54 2.39 -25.33 -8.85
CA ASP A 54 1.27 -24.40 -8.88
C ASP A 54 1.26 -23.47 -7.66
N GLY A 55 1.62 -23.98 -6.48
CA GLY A 55 1.69 -23.21 -5.24
C GLY A 55 2.85 -22.22 -5.25
N MET A 56 3.99 -22.62 -5.81
CA MET A 56 5.15 -21.74 -5.99
C MET A 56 4.86 -20.62 -7.00
N SER A 57 4.11 -20.93 -8.06
CA SER A 57 3.69 -19.93 -9.05
C SER A 57 2.79 -18.87 -8.42
N ASP A 58 1.78 -19.29 -7.65
CA ASP A 58 0.92 -18.35 -6.90
C ASP A 58 1.72 -17.53 -5.88
N LEU A 59 2.70 -18.16 -5.21
CA LEU A 59 3.54 -17.46 -4.24
C LEU A 59 4.43 -16.40 -4.92
N ALA A 60 4.98 -16.71 -6.10
CA ALA A 60 5.76 -15.75 -6.88
C ALA A 60 4.89 -14.57 -7.32
N GLU A 61 3.66 -14.82 -7.77
CA GLU A 61 2.69 -13.76 -8.08
C GLU A 61 2.36 -12.92 -6.84
N ALA A 62 2.18 -13.55 -5.67
CA ALA A 62 1.94 -12.84 -4.42
C ALA A 62 3.09 -11.90 -4.05
N VAL A 63 4.34 -12.35 -4.20
CA VAL A 63 5.54 -11.54 -3.98
C VAL A 63 5.62 -10.40 -4.98
N SER A 64 5.29 -10.63 -6.25
CA SER A 64 5.25 -9.59 -7.27
C SER A 64 4.22 -8.50 -6.93
N HIS A 65 3.01 -8.88 -6.55
CA HIS A 65 1.99 -7.92 -6.10
C HIS A 65 2.42 -7.15 -4.85
N ASN A 66 3.07 -7.82 -3.89
CA ASN A 66 3.61 -7.13 -2.71
C ASN A 66 4.70 -6.11 -3.10
N SER A 67 5.57 -6.46 -4.04
CA SER A 67 6.59 -5.55 -4.57
C SER A 67 5.97 -4.34 -5.28
N ASN A 68 4.91 -4.55 -6.06
CA ASN A 68 4.19 -3.48 -6.77
C ASN A 68 3.50 -2.49 -5.82
N ALA A 69 3.28 -2.86 -4.56
CA ALA A 69 2.73 -1.97 -3.55
C ALA A 69 3.77 -1.00 -2.95
N VAL A 70 5.08 -1.28 -3.09
CA VAL A 70 6.15 -0.52 -2.42
C VAL A 70 6.25 0.91 -2.94
N GLU A 71 6.30 1.09 -4.26
CA GLU A 71 6.38 2.41 -4.88
C GLU A 71 5.18 3.31 -4.53
N PRO A 72 3.91 2.91 -4.74
CA PRO A 72 2.78 3.76 -4.38
C PRO A 72 2.68 3.99 -2.87
N LEU A 73 3.17 3.10 -2.02
CA LEU A 73 3.25 3.32 -0.57
C LEU A 73 4.25 4.42 -0.22
N ALA A 74 5.41 4.44 -0.88
CA ALA A 74 6.40 5.49 -0.72
C ALA A 74 5.88 6.85 -1.22
N GLU A 75 5.23 6.88 -2.39
CA GLU A 75 4.60 8.09 -2.95
C GLU A 75 3.50 8.63 -2.03
N MET A 76 2.63 7.77 -1.51
CA MET A 76 1.59 8.14 -0.54
C MET A 76 2.21 8.79 0.70
N SER A 77 3.24 8.15 1.26
CA SER A 77 3.93 8.64 2.46
C SER A 77 4.55 10.01 2.22
N PHE A 78 5.23 10.18 1.07
CA PHE A 78 5.82 11.46 0.69
C PHE A 78 4.78 12.58 0.54
N VAL A 79 3.69 12.31 -0.19
CA VAL A 79 2.61 13.30 -0.38
C VAL A 79 1.93 13.66 0.96
N ALA A 80 1.75 12.68 1.84
CA ALA A 80 1.20 12.90 3.17
C ALA A 80 2.13 13.79 4.02
N SER A 81 3.44 13.55 4.00
CA SER A 81 4.42 14.41 4.69
C SER A 81 4.37 15.86 4.19
N LEU A 82 4.36 16.05 2.86
CA LEU A 82 4.24 17.39 2.26
C LEU A 82 2.91 18.08 2.60
N LEU A 83 1.82 17.32 2.72
CA LEU A 83 0.53 17.86 3.13
C LEU A 83 0.59 18.37 4.57
N VAL A 84 1.12 17.56 5.50
CA VAL A 84 1.25 17.91 6.92
C VAL A 84 2.13 19.14 7.11
N GLU A 85 3.30 19.17 6.48
CA GLU A 85 4.21 20.33 6.51
C GLU A 85 3.49 21.61 6.05
N SER A 86 2.80 21.54 4.90
CA SER A 86 2.09 22.71 4.38
C SER A 86 0.89 23.16 5.21
N ILE A 87 0.30 22.27 6.02
CA ILE A 87 -0.76 22.63 6.96
C ILE A 87 -0.16 23.35 8.17
N GLN A 88 0.96 22.84 8.69
CA GLN A 88 1.66 23.43 9.82
C GLN A 88 2.15 24.85 9.49
N ASP A 89 2.81 25.03 8.34
CA ASP A 89 3.31 26.35 7.91
C ASP A 89 2.18 27.40 7.84
N ASN A 90 1.03 27.03 7.31
CA ASN A 90 -0.12 27.92 7.18
C ASN A 90 -0.75 28.25 8.54
N LEU A 91 -0.82 27.27 9.46
CA LEU A 91 -1.30 27.50 10.82
C LEU A 91 -0.35 28.43 11.60
N ASP A 92 0.96 28.27 11.42
CA ASP A 92 1.97 29.14 12.04
C ASP A 92 1.88 30.58 11.50
N GLU A 93 1.68 30.73 10.19
CA GLU A 93 1.48 32.05 9.55
C GLU A 93 0.20 32.73 10.05
N GLN A 94 -0.92 32.01 10.13
CA GLN A 94 -2.17 32.53 10.71
C GLN A 94 -2.00 32.92 12.18
N THR A 95 -1.29 32.11 12.96
CA THR A 95 -1.04 32.40 14.37
C THR A 95 -0.21 33.67 14.53
N LYS A 96 0.83 33.87 13.70
CA LYS A 96 1.62 35.11 13.70
C LYS A 96 0.77 36.34 13.37
N ASP A 97 -0.04 36.26 12.32
CA ASP A 97 -0.93 37.36 11.90
C ASP A 97 -1.95 37.73 13.01
N ILE A 98 -2.54 36.74 13.67
CA ILE A 98 -3.44 36.98 14.83
C ILE A 98 -2.69 37.66 15.98
N VAL A 99 -1.50 37.17 16.34
CA VAL A 99 -0.70 37.75 17.43
C VAL A 99 -0.29 39.19 17.11
N GLU A 100 0.09 39.49 15.87
CA GLU A 100 0.40 40.86 15.44
C GLU A 100 -0.83 41.77 15.55
N LYS A 101 -2.01 41.30 15.12
CA LYS A 101 -3.26 42.07 15.20
C LYS A 101 -3.76 42.32 16.62
N ILE A 102 -3.44 41.44 17.58
CA ILE A 102 -3.80 41.61 19.00
C ILE A 102 -2.84 42.55 19.74
N LYS A 103 -1.60 42.71 19.24
CA LYS A 103 -0.59 43.62 19.83
C LYS A 103 -0.81 45.10 19.48
N VAL A 104 -1.76 45.39 18.58
CA VAL A 104 -2.25 46.74 18.25
C VAL A 104 -3.38 47.10 19.20
#